data_AF-A0A069AIC3-F1
#
_entry.id   AF-A0A069AIC3-F1
#
_cell.length_a   1.000
_cell.length_b   1.000
_cell.length_c   1.000
_cell.angle_alpha   90.00
_cell.angle_beta   90.00
_cell.angle_gamma   90.00
#
_symmetry.space_group_name_H-M   'P 1'
#
loop_
_entity.id
_entity.type
_entity.pdbx_description
1 polymer ?
#
loop_
_entity_poly.entity_id
_entity_poly.type
_entity_poly.pdbx_seq_one_letter_code
_entity_poly.pdbx_strand_id
1 'polypeptide(L)'
;MKFEYYYLIQDIAGILLAFIGLRMSIIGFRILSMKGLSRNTLLIVIKYCLFTIAGLNLLISKFGIRHWIWSVCMLIISIIINPRIKVSK
;
A
#
# COMPACT_ATOMS: atom_id res chain seq x y z
N MET A 1 -18.17 -21.26 18.98
CA MET A 1 -17.45 -20.07 18.49
C MET A 1 -18.35 -19.34 17.51
N LYS A 2 -18.65 -18.05 17.72
CA LYS A 2 -19.30 -17.26 16.68
C LYS A 2 -18.23 -16.94 15.64
N PHE A 3 -18.38 -17.47 14.42
CA PHE A 3 -17.48 -17.12 13.33
C PHE A 3 -17.79 -15.70 12.90
N GLU A 4 -16.91 -14.78 13.26
CA GLU A 4 -17.08 -13.37 12.96
C GLU A 4 -16.46 -13.10 11.59
N TYR A 5 -17.24 -13.35 10.53
CA TYR A 5 -16.85 -13.22 9.11
C TYR A 5 -16.15 -11.89 8.78
N TYR A 6 -16.47 -10.84 9.53
CA TYR A 6 -15.90 -9.52 9.33
C TYR A 6 -14.41 -9.44 9.70
N TYR A 7 -13.91 -10.23 10.66
CA TYR A 7 -12.47 -10.38 10.90
C TYR A 7 -11.78 -11.12 9.76
N LEU A 8 -12.41 -12.19 9.25
CA LEU A 8 -11.86 -12.96 8.14
C LEU A 8 -11.72 -12.09 6.87
N ILE A 9 -12.72 -11.26 6.57
CA ILE A 9 -12.67 -10.31 5.45
C ILE A 9 -11.55 -9.28 5.66
N GLN A 10 -11.40 -8.77 6.88
CA GLN A 10 -10.32 -7.83 7.21
C GLN A 10 -8.93 -8.47 7.03
N ASP A 11 -8.74 -9.70 7.47
CA ASP A 11 -7.46 -10.42 7.35
C ASP A 11 -7.14 -10.70 5.88
N ILE A 12 -8.11 -11.17 5.09
CA ILE A 12 -7.92 -11.41 3.65
C ILE A 12 -7.56 -10.09 2.95
N ALA A 13 -8.32 -9.02 3.19
CA ALA A 13 -8.06 -7.72 2.60
C ALA A 13 -6.68 -7.18 3.01
N GLY A 14 -6.34 -7.30 4.30
CA GLY A 14 -5.06 -6.87 4.86
C GLY A 14 -3.87 -7.62 4.26
N ILE A 15 -3.95 -8.95 4.14
CA ILE A 15 -2.91 -9.78 3.52
C ILE A 15 -2.71 -9.38 2.06
N LEU A 16 -3.80 -9.26 1.29
CA LEU A 16 -3.72 -8.90 -0.12
C LEU A 16 -3.09 -7.52 -0.31
N LEU A 17 -3.53 -6.51 0.45
CA LEU A 17 -2.97 -5.16 0.37
C LEU A 17 -1.50 -5.13 0.77
N ALA A 18 -1.15 -5.75 1.90
CA ALA A 18 0.21 -5.74 2.43
C ALA A 18 1.17 -6.46 1.48
N PHE A 19 0.75 -7.60 0.92
CA PHE A 19 1.55 -8.36 -0.02
C PHE A 19 1.81 -7.60 -1.33
N ILE A 20 0.75 -7.02 -1.93
CA ILE A 20 0.87 -6.20 -3.15
C ILE A 20 1.75 -4.98 -2.89
N GLY A 21 1.49 -4.26 -1.79
CA GLY A 21 2.27 -3.11 -1.37
C GLY A 21 3.74 -3.46 -1.23
N LEU A 22 4.06 -4.52 -0.49
CA LEU A 22 5.43 -4.91 -0.18
C LEU A 22 6.19 -5.33 -1.45
N ARG A 23 5.59 -6.18 -2.30
CA ARG A 23 6.18 -6.58 -3.59
C ARG A 23 6.49 -5.36 -4.46
N MET A 24 5.55 -4.42 -4.58
CA MET A 24 5.71 -3.25 -5.43
C MET A 24 6.65 -2.21 -4.82
N SER A 25 6.70 -2.07 -3.50
CA SER A 25 7.69 -1.26 -2.79
C SER A 25 9.10 -1.76 -3.06
N ILE A 26 9.34 -3.07 -2.96
CA ILE A 26 10.65 -3.67 -3.28
C ILE A 26 11.06 -3.35 -4.71
N ILE A 27 10.14 -3.49 -5.67
CA ILE A 27 10.40 -3.12 -7.08
C ILE A 27 10.73 -1.63 -7.19
N GLY A 28 9.97 -0.76 -6.52
CA GLY A 28 10.23 0.68 -6.49
C GLY A 28 11.62 1.01 -5.93
N PHE A 29 12.02 0.39 -4.82
CA PHE A 29 13.35 0.55 -4.24
C PHE A 29 14.45 0.03 -5.17
N ARG A 30 14.22 -1.08 -5.87
CA ARG A 30 15.17 -1.60 -6.86
C ARG A 30 15.34 -0.64 -8.04
N ILE A 31 14.25 -0.06 -8.54
CA ILE A 31 14.30 0.97 -9.60
C ILE A 31 15.04 2.21 -9.10
N LEU A 32 14.79 2.64 -7.86
CA LEU A 32 15.47 3.76 -7.22
C LEU A 32 16.99 3.51 -7.12
N SER A 33 17.39 2.29 -6.75
CA SER A 33 18.80 1.90 -6.66
C SER A 33 19.49 1.85 -8.02
N MET A 34 18.78 1.43 -9.09
CA MET A 34 19.36 1.33 -10.43
C MET A 34 19.40 2.67 -11.20
N LYS A 35 18.35 3.48 -11.10
CA LYS A 35 18.21 4.75 -11.85
C LYS A 35 18.56 6.00 -11.04
N GLY A 36 18.81 5.85 -9.74
CA GLY A 36 19.05 6.95 -8.81
C GLY A 36 17.77 7.63 -8.30
N LEU A 37 17.97 8.58 -7.38
CA LEU A 37 16.90 9.35 -6.75
C LEU A 37 16.33 10.38 -7.73
N SER A 38 15.11 10.12 -8.19
CA SER A 38 14.31 11.09 -8.95
C SER A 38 12.99 11.31 -8.23
N ARG A 39 12.37 12.49 -8.42
CA ARG A 39 11.07 12.80 -7.81
C ARG A 39 10.01 11.73 -8.16
N ASN A 40 10.04 11.20 -9.38
CA ASN A 40 9.10 10.18 -9.82
C ASN A 40 9.36 8.82 -9.18
N THR A 41 10.61 8.37 -9.12
CA THR A 41 10.96 7.09 -8.48
C THR A 41 10.65 7.13 -6.98
N LEU A 42 10.89 8.28 -6.33
CA LEU A 42 10.50 8.48 -4.94
C LEU A 42 8.98 8.43 -4.74
N LEU A 43 8.20 9.10 -5.59
CA LEU A 43 6.72 9.06 -5.52
C LEU A 43 6.17 7.64 -5.73
N ILE A 44 6.78 6.83 -6.61
CA ILE A 44 6.43 5.42 -6.79
C ILE A 44 6.66 4.63 -5.49
N VAL A 45 7.82 4.80 -4.85
CA VAL A 45 8.14 4.10 -3.59
C VAL A 45 7.16 4.50 -2.49
N ILE A 46 6.93 5.81 -2.29
CA ILE A 46 6.00 6.32 -1.28
C ILE A 46 4.60 5.75 -1.50
N LYS A 47 4.11 5.75 -2.75
CA LYS A 47 2.81 5.20 -3.11
C LYS A 47 2.65 3.75 -2.63
N TYR A 48 3.59 2.88 -2.95
CA TYR A 48 3.47 1.46 -2.58
C TYR A 48 3.78 1.19 -1.09
N CYS A 49 4.57 2.05 -0.45
CA CYS A 49 4.71 2.02 1.01
C CYS A 49 3.38 2.34 1.71
N LEU A 50 2.60 3.30 1.21
CA LEU A 50 1.26 3.59 1.74
C LEU A 50 0.33 2.38 1.60
N PHE A 51 0.38 1.64 0.48
CA PHE A 51 -0.36 0.38 0.33
C PHE A 51 0.06 -0.66 1.38
N THR A 52 1.37 -0.81 1.60
CA THR A 52 1.89 -1.75 2.61
C THR A 52 1.41 -1.39 4.00
N ILE A 53 1.51 -0.12 4.39
CA ILE A 53 1.09 0.37 5.70
C ILE A 53 -0.44 0.21 5.87
N ALA A 54 -1.23 0.49 4.84
CA ALA A 54 -2.68 0.31 4.88
C ALA A 54 -3.07 -1.16 5.08
N GLY A 55 -2.38 -2.10 4.44
CA GLY A 55 -2.59 -3.54 4.63
C GLY A 55 -2.17 -4.01 6.03
N LEU A 56 -1.00 -3.58 6.50
CA LEU A 56 -0.53 -3.88 7.86
C LEU A 56 -1.45 -3.31 8.94
N ASN A 57 -2.01 -2.11 8.73
CA ASN A 57 -2.97 -1.51 9.65
C ASN A 57 -4.24 -2.36 9.77
N LEU A 58 -4.70 -3.01 8.70
CA LEU A 58 -5.84 -3.94 8.75
C LEU A 58 -5.47 -5.27 9.41
N LEU A 59 -4.24 -5.77 9.25
CA LEU A 59 -3.82 -7.04 9.82
C LEU A 59 -3.55 -6.99 11.32
N ILE A 60 -2.90 -5.92 11.78
CA ILE A 60 -2.42 -5.83 13.17
C ILE A 60 -3.52 -5.30 14.09
N SER A 61 -4.40 -4.44 13.57
CA SER A 61 -5.42 -3.80 14.38
C SER A 61 -6.61 -4.72 14.60
N LYS A 62 -7.23 -4.62 15.79
CA LYS A 62 -8.54 -5.25 16.01
C LYS A 62 -9.56 -4.70 15.02
N PHE A 63 -10.56 -5.52 14.68
CA PHE A 63 -11.62 -5.09 13.78
C PHE A 63 -12.29 -3.83 14.32
N GLY A 64 -12.35 -2.81 13.45
CA GLY A 64 -12.93 -1.54 13.80
C GLY A 64 -13.01 -0.62 12.60
N ILE A 65 -14.15 0.06 12.45
CA ILE A 65 -14.42 0.97 11.34
C ILE A 65 -13.34 2.05 11.17
N ARG A 66 -12.73 2.49 12.29
CA ARG A 66 -11.66 3.48 12.29
C ARG A 66 -10.44 3.01 11.49
N HIS A 67 -10.02 1.75 11.65
CA HIS A 67 -8.86 1.21 10.94
C HIS A 67 -9.14 1.07 9.44
N TRP A 68 -10.36 0.70 9.08
CA TRP A 68 -10.81 0.70 7.69
C TRP A 68 -10.77 2.09 7.06
N ILE A 69 -11.28 3.12 7.75
CA ILE A 69 -11.25 4.50 7.27
C ILE A 69 -9.80 4.96 7.05
N TRP A 70 -8.89 4.70 8.01
CA TRP A 70 -7.48 5.05 7.84
C TRP A 70 -6.83 4.36 6.64
N SER A 71 -7.07 3.05 6.47
CA SER A 71 -6.53 2.30 5.33
C SER A 71 -7.10 2.80 3.99
N VAL A 72 -8.39 3.16 3.94
CA VAL A 72 -9.00 3.76 2.74
C VAL A 72 -8.43 5.16 2.45
N CYS A 73 -8.24 6.00 3.46
CA CYS A 73 -7.60 7.31 3.30
C CYS A 73 -6.18 7.17 2.71
N MET A 74 -5.37 6.23 3.22
CA MET A 74 -4.05 5.93 2.69
C MET A 74 -4.11 5.48 1.22
N LEU A 75 -5.07 4.62 0.88
CA LEU A 75 -5.30 4.20 -0.51
C LEU A 75 -5.67 5.37 -1.41
N ILE A 76 -6.58 6.25 -1.00
CA ILE A 76 -6.96 7.42 -1.80
C ILE A 76 -5.76 8.33 -2.05
N ILE A 77 -4.97 8.63 -1.01
CA ILE A 77 -3.74 9.42 -1.13
C ILE A 77 -2.78 8.76 -2.13
N SER A 78 -2.62 7.44 -2.04
CA SER A 78 -1.75 6.69 -2.95
C SER A 78 -2.21 6.72 -4.42
N ILE A 79 -3.52 6.80 -4.68
CA ILE A 79 -4.11 6.91 -6.02
C ILE A 79 -3.85 8.30 -6.60
N ILE A 80 -4.01 9.34 -5.76
CA ILE A 80 -3.74 10.74 -6.13
C ILE A 80 -2.26 10.93 -6.49
N ILE A 81 -1.35 10.16 -5.86
CA ILE A 81 0.06 10.10 -6.26
C ILE A 81 0.16 9.45 -7.65
N ASN A 82 0.21 10.30 -8.67
CA ASN A 82 0.42 9.90 -10.06
C ASN A 82 1.81 10.36 -10.56
N PRO A 83 2.83 9.49 -10.50
CA PRO A 83 4.15 9.82 -11.02
C PRO A 83 4.06 9.93 -12.55
N ARG A 84 4.36 11.13 -13.09
CA ARG A 84 4.39 11.34 -14.54
C ARG A 84 5.62 10.68 -15.15
N ILE A 85 5.53 9.41 -15.50
CA ILE A 85 6.60 8.69 -16.19
C ILE A 85 6.77 9.32 -17.58
N LYS A 86 7.77 10.19 -17.74
CA LYS A 86 8.26 10.57 -19.08
C LYS A 86 8.94 9.33 -19.65
N VAL A 87 8.25 8.63 -20.55
CA VAL A 87 8.88 7.63 -21.40
C VAL A 87 9.72 8.42 -22.40
N SER A 88 11.04 8.50 -22.17
CA SER A 88 11.94 8.94 -23.25
C SER A 88 11.82 7.91 -24.36
N LYS A 89 11.41 8.36 -25.55
CA LYS A 89 11.51 7.58 -26.79
C LYS A 89 12.97 7.27 -27.08
#